data_AF-A0A963SBX6-F1
#
_entry.id   AF-A0A963SBX6-F1
#
_cell.length_a   1.000
_cell.length_b   1.000
_cell.length_c   1.000
_cell.angle_alpha   90.00
_cell.angle_beta   90.00
_cell.angle_gamma   90.00
#
_symmetry.space_group_name_H-M   'P 1'
#
loop_
_entity.id
_entity.type
_entity.pdbx_description
1 polymer ?
#
loop_
_entity_poly.entity_id
_entity_poly.type
_entity_poly.pdbx_seq_one_letter_code
_entity_poly.pdbx_strand_id
1 'polypeptide(L)'
;AALHTDRAHPHVHIVVNNRGLVNDSWFYMAKDHAFNLETMKSRMVEIAAEEGVLLDATSRLERGILSYGPSRAEIERAKAEGRDPAERPREGKALEEALAVVSQTAHALRGLAHAAALTGLDQIAQRIGMAEARLRQGGVLHPFPAQAVNVGRSDLEDHFGTWMDGAAQKIGRLPESERDGLRKELYTHAAGIARDLGDRRGADLMALPPRTRLYDAAWGASVGQDLVTSLVKLGSETGIPSRRLETRLATGAANAFEERAWLKDDLVSISGRKRLDLRKDSQAQKAAKALEVLHEAAGQEIDRHRSDIQVAEEPLLRTLRSMVRVFPVTGQVTFGTDDQASRFAADLRKRYGDGIAQDLVAGRTDALMRDFPKEQDRSAIAAAVVSAAKSHVGLGISLRDVERSAGRRERHVREKEQDWE
;
A
#
# COMPACT_ATOMS: atom_id res chain seq x y z
N ALA A 1 31.89 -11.04 -31.43
CA ALA A 1 30.73 -10.44 -32.10
C ALA A 1 31.14 -9.99 -33.51
N ALA A 2 30.26 -10.03 -34.48
CA ALA A 2 30.51 -9.63 -35.86
C ALA A 2 29.50 -8.55 -36.29
N LEU A 3 29.98 -7.36 -36.63
CA LEU A 3 29.17 -6.25 -37.12
C LEU A 3 29.06 -6.32 -38.65
N HIS A 4 27.83 -6.21 -39.14
CA HIS A 4 27.49 -6.17 -40.56
C HIS A 4 26.87 -4.82 -40.88
N THR A 5 27.50 -4.09 -41.80
CA THR A 5 27.04 -2.80 -42.34
C THR A 5 26.77 -2.86 -43.85
N ASP A 6 26.87 -4.06 -44.43
CA ASP A 6 26.70 -4.37 -45.86
C ASP A 6 25.22 -4.50 -46.28
N ARG A 7 24.28 -4.27 -45.36
CA ARG A 7 22.83 -4.28 -45.61
C ARG A 7 22.19 -2.98 -45.16
N ALA A 8 20.97 -2.72 -45.65
CA ALA A 8 20.16 -1.55 -45.27
C ALA A 8 19.90 -1.44 -43.75
N HIS A 9 20.04 -2.54 -43.01
CA HIS A 9 19.94 -2.58 -41.56
C HIS A 9 21.27 -3.07 -40.97
N PRO A 10 22.11 -2.15 -40.47
CA PRO A 10 23.31 -2.53 -39.73
C PRO A 10 22.94 -3.42 -38.55
N HIS A 11 23.61 -4.56 -38.41
CA HIS A 11 23.28 -5.53 -37.37
C HIS A 11 24.54 -6.25 -36.87
N VAL A 12 24.49 -6.71 -35.62
CA VAL A 12 25.60 -7.43 -34.98
C VAL A 12 25.16 -8.86 -34.67
N HIS A 13 25.97 -9.84 -35.07
CA HIS A 13 25.86 -11.21 -34.60
C HIS A 13 26.75 -11.41 -33.37
N ILE A 14 26.14 -11.72 -32.23
CA ILE A 14 26.85 -12.03 -30.99
C ILE A 14 26.72 -13.54 -30.76
N VAL A 15 27.85 -14.25 -30.84
CA VAL A 15 27.91 -15.67 -30.49
C VAL A 15 28.24 -15.76 -29.01
N VAL A 16 27.35 -16.40 -28.25
CA VAL A 16 27.47 -16.57 -26.80
C VAL A 16 27.72 -18.05 -26.51
N ASN A 17 28.70 -18.36 -25.66
CA ASN A 17 28.91 -19.73 -25.19
C ASN A 17 27.74 -20.13 -24.29
N ASN A 18 27.13 -21.28 -24.57
CA ASN A 18 25.97 -21.76 -23.83
C ASN A 18 26.35 -22.46 -22.51
N ARG A 19 27.64 -22.55 -22.16
CA ARG A 19 28.11 -23.04 -20.85
C ARG A 19 28.66 -21.89 -20.00
N GLY A 20 28.08 -21.71 -18.82
CA GLY A 20 28.51 -20.72 -17.83
C GLY A 20 29.81 -21.11 -17.15
N LEU A 21 30.62 -20.10 -16.79
CA LEU A 21 31.90 -20.28 -16.10
C LEU A 21 31.74 -20.58 -14.59
N VAL A 22 30.57 -20.30 -14.03
CA VAL A 22 30.24 -20.48 -12.61
C VAL A 22 29.15 -21.55 -12.49
N ASN A 23 29.39 -22.55 -11.65
CA ASN A 23 28.48 -23.65 -11.33
C ASN A 23 28.08 -24.59 -12.50
N ASP A 24 28.85 -24.64 -13.59
CA ASP A 24 28.59 -25.51 -14.76
C ASP A 24 27.15 -25.38 -15.34
N SER A 25 26.57 -24.19 -15.20
CA SER A 25 25.20 -23.93 -15.67
C SER A 25 25.13 -23.80 -17.18
N TRP A 26 24.01 -24.23 -17.78
CA TRP A 26 23.74 -24.04 -19.20
C TRP A 26 22.90 -22.78 -19.40
N PHE A 27 23.34 -21.92 -20.32
CA PHE A 27 22.56 -20.78 -20.79
C PHE A 27 21.51 -21.26 -21.79
N TYR A 28 20.26 -20.92 -21.51
CA TYR A 28 19.14 -21.08 -22.42
C TYR A 28 18.13 -19.95 -22.22
N MET A 29 17.32 -19.72 -23.25
CA MET A 29 16.23 -18.75 -23.20
C MET A 29 14.89 -19.47 -23.19
N ALA A 30 14.04 -19.12 -22.26
CA ALA A 30 12.67 -19.63 -22.17
C ALA A 30 11.76 -18.56 -21.57
N LYS A 31 10.44 -18.69 -21.77
CA LYS A 31 9.45 -17.69 -21.34
C LYS A 31 9.55 -17.39 -19.83
N ASP A 32 9.69 -18.44 -19.02
CA ASP A 32 9.70 -18.33 -17.55
C ASP A 32 11.13 -18.36 -16.96
N HIS A 33 12.15 -18.11 -17.79
CA HIS A 33 13.55 -18.08 -17.37
C HIS A 33 14.05 -16.66 -17.09
N ALA A 34 15.12 -16.53 -16.30
CA ALA A 34 15.78 -15.25 -16.04
C ALA A 34 16.27 -14.57 -17.33
N PHE A 35 16.61 -15.37 -18.35
CA PHE A 35 16.87 -14.91 -19.71
C PHE A 35 15.67 -15.22 -20.60
N ASN A 36 14.68 -14.34 -20.61
CA ASN A 36 13.55 -14.39 -21.55
C ASN A 36 13.64 -13.23 -22.56
N LEU A 37 12.86 -13.34 -23.64
CA LEU A 37 12.93 -12.37 -24.75
C LEU A 37 12.55 -10.94 -24.33
N GLU A 38 11.58 -10.80 -23.42
CA GLU A 38 11.12 -9.51 -22.93
C GLU A 38 12.20 -8.82 -22.10
N THR A 39 12.78 -9.53 -21.12
CA THR A 39 13.88 -9.04 -20.30
C THR A 39 15.07 -8.61 -21.15
N MET A 40 15.45 -9.40 -22.16
CA MET A 40 16.56 -9.05 -23.05
C MET A 40 16.27 -7.78 -23.86
N LYS A 41 15.05 -7.63 -24.40
CA LYS A 41 14.64 -6.42 -25.13
C LYS A 41 14.65 -5.18 -24.24
N SER A 42 14.07 -5.26 -23.05
CA SER A 42 14.06 -4.14 -22.10
C SER A 42 15.47 -3.73 -21.73
N ARG A 43 16.36 -4.70 -21.43
CA ARG A 43 17.77 -4.40 -21.15
C ARG A 43 18.51 -3.78 -22.32
N MET A 44 18.21 -4.18 -23.56
CA MET A 44 18.79 -3.53 -24.74
C MET A 44 18.34 -2.07 -24.89
N VAL A 45 17.07 -1.76 -24.60
CA VAL A 45 16.58 -0.38 -24.62
C VAL A 45 17.27 0.46 -23.55
N GLU A 46 17.43 -0.07 -22.34
CA GLU A 46 18.14 0.60 -21.25
C GLU A 46 19.60 0.91 -21.62
N ILE A 47 20.34 -0.09 -22.10
CA ILE A 47 21.75 0.09 -22.54
C ILE A 47 21.83 1.09 -23.70
N ALA A 48 20.89 1.03 -24.65
CA ALA A 48 20.86 1.98 -25.76
C ALA A 48 20.64 3.41 -25.26
N ALA A 49 19.76 3.61 -24.29
CA ALA A 49 19.50 4.92 -23.69
C ALA A 49 20.73 5.46 -22.94
N GLU A 50 21.49 4.62 -22.24
CA GLU A 50 22.78 4.99 -21.61
C GLU A 50 23.79 5.54 -22.64
N GLU A 51 23.73 5.04 -23.87
CA GLU A 51 24.57 5.46 -25.00
C GLU A 51 23.90 6.54 -25.88
N GLY A 52 22.77 7.12 -25.44
CA GLY A 52 22.06 8.19 -26.14
C GLY A 52 21.24 7.74 -27.37
N VAL A 53 20.97 6.45 -27.52
CA VAL A 53 20.16 5.87 -28.60
C VAL A 53 18.76 5.54 -28.09
N LEU A 54 17.75 6.20 -28.65
CA LEU A 54 16.34 5.96 -28.31
C LEU A 54 15.82 4.74 -29.07
N LEU A 55 15.51 3.67 -28.33
CA LEU A 55 14.87 2.46 -28.84
C LEU A 55 13.51 2.25 -28.17
N ASP A 56 12.60 1.63 -28.91
CA ASP A 56 11.28 1.22 -28.42
C ASP A 56 11.17 -0.31 -28.41
N ALA A 57 10.93 -0.89 -27.23
CA ALA A 57 10.76 -2.32 -27.03
C ALA A 57 9.32 -2.81 -27.25
N THR A 58 8.38 -1.93 -27.63
CA THR A 58 6.97 -2.31 -27.82
C THR A 58 6.83 -3.55 -28.68
N SER A 59 6.08 -4.51 -28.13
CA SER A 59 5.70 -5.73 -28.80
C SER A 59 4.77 -5.45 -29.97
N ARG A 60 4.60 -6.45 -30.84
CA ARG A 60 3.63 -6.39 -31.94
C ARG A 60 2.20 -6.17 -31.42
N LEU A 61 1.84 -6.82 -30.31
CA LEU A 61 0.52 -6.71 -29.71
C LEU A 61 0.28 -5.32 -29.13
N GLU A 62 1.25 -4.74 -28.41
CA GLU A 62 1.14 -3.37 -27.87
C GLU A 62 0.98 -2.32 -28.99
N ARG A 63 1.46 -2.62 -30.20
CA ARG A 63 1.26 -1.78 -31.39
C ARG A 63 -0.04 -2.07 -32.15
N GLY A 64 -0.91 -2.97 -31.68
CA GLY A 64 -2.15 -3.32 -32.38
C GLY A 64 -1.98 -4.32 -33.53
N ILE A 65 -0.81 -4.96 -33.66
CA ILE A 65 -0.56 -5.94 -34.73
C ILE A 65 -1.01 -7.33 -34.30
N LEU A 66 -2.21 -7.71 -34.74
CA LEU A 66 -2.88 -8.95 -34.37
C LEU A 66 -2.40 -10.19 -35.14
N SER A 67 -1.44 -10.05 -36.07
CA SER A 67 -0.79 -11.17 -36.77
C SER A 67 0.49 -11.68 -36.08
N TYR A 68 0.77 -12.96 -36.25
CA TYR A 68 2.10 -13.51 -36.00
C TYR A 68 3.08 -13.00 -37.05
N GLY A 69 4.33 -12.77 -36.62
CA GLY A 69 5.41 -12.53 -37.58
C GLY A 69 5.63 -13.75 -38.48
N PRO A 70 6.18 -13.55 -39.69
CA PRO A 70 6.39 -14.64 -40.63
C PRO A 70 7.37 -15.66 -40.04
N SER A 71 7.05 -16.94 -40.19
CA SER A 71 7.94 -18.02 -39.73
C SER A 71 9.20 -18.07 -40.59
N ARG A 72 10.29 -18.67 -40.08
CA ARG A 72 11.52 -18.87 -40.87
C ARG A 72 11.26 -19.60 -42.19
N ALA A 73 10.41 -20.63 -42.16
CA ALA A 73 10.02 -21.37 -43.36
C ALA A 73 9.28 -20.49 -44.37
N GLU A 74 8.47 -19.54 -43.90
CA GLU A 74 7.76 -18.61 -44.76
C GLU A 74 8.69 -17.54 -45.36
N ILE A 75 9.65 -17.04 -44.57
CA ILE A 75 10.65 -16.08 -45.05
C ILE A 75 11.49 -16.70 -46.19
N GLU A 76 11.99 -17.92 -46.00
CA GLU A 76 12.80 -18.60 -47.02
C GLU A 76 11.97 -18.91 -48.28
N ARG A 77 10.70 -19.32 -48.11
CA ARG A 77 9.79 -19.58 -49.22
C ARG A 77 9.50 -18.31 -50.02
N ALA A 78 9.14 -17.23 -49.34
CA ALA A 78 8.86 -15.93 -49.95
C ALA A 78 10.07 -15.40 -50.72
N LYS A 79 11.29 -15.57 -50.17
CA LYS A 79 12.54 -15.25 -50.84
C LYS A 79 12.77 -16.07 -52.12
N ALA A 80 12.52 -17.38 -52.08
CA ALA A 80 12.63 -18.24 -53.26
C ALA A 80 11.60 -17.89 -54.35
N GLU A 81 10.42 -17.43 -53.93
CA GLU A 81 9.31 -17.04 -54.82
C GLU A 81 9.37 -15.56 -55.25
N GLY A 82 10.33 -14.78 -54.76
CA GLY A 82 10.48 -13.35 -55.10
C GLY A 82 9.34 -12.47 -54.60
N ARG A 83 8.68 -12.86 -53.50
CA ARG A 83 7.55 -12.12 -52.90
C ARG A 83 7.83 -11.76 -51.44
N ASP A 84 6.96 -10.93 -50.87
CA ASP A 84 7.01 -10.62 -49.45
C ASP A 84 6.50 -11.78 -48.57
N PRO A 85 7.07 -11.98 -47.37
CA PRO A 85 6.60 -12.99 -46.43
C PRO A 85 5.18 -12.72 -45.95
N ALA A 86 4.32 -13.75 -45.99
CA ALA A 86 2.94 -13.63 -45.51
C ALA A 86 2.88 -13.76 -43.98
N GLU A 87 2.15 -12.84 -43.35
CA GLU A 87 1.83 -12.91 -41.93
C GLU A 87 0.50 -13.65 -41.70
N ARG A 88 0.40 -14.40 -40.61
CA ARG A 88 -0.82 -15.15 -40.26
C ARG A 88 -1.60 -14.43 -39.17
N PRO A 89 -2.91 -14.19 -39.32
CA PRO A 89 -3.73 -13.61 -38.26
C PRO A 89 -3.79 -14.55 -37.05
N ARG A 90 -3.98 -13.98 -35.86
CA ARG A 90 -4.36 -14.75 -34.67
C ARG A 90 -5.85 -15.07 -34.75
N GLU A 91 -6.21 -16.25 -34.25
CA GLU A 91 -7.58 -16.75 -34.25
C GLU A 91 -7.95 -17.33 -32.88
N GLY A 92 -9.25 -17.41 -32.60
CA GLY A 92 -9.81 -17.97 -31.36
C GLY A 92 -9.22 -17.34 -30.10
N LYS A 93 -8.83 -18.18 -29.13
CA LYS A 93 -8.28 -17.74 -27.84
C LYS A 93 -7.04 -16.84 -27.98
N ALA A 94 -6.19 -17.10 -28.98
CA ALA A 94 -5.00 -16.28 -29.20
C ALA A 94 -5.36 -14.85 -29.68
N LEU A 95 -6.48 -14.69 -30.38
CA LEU A 95 -7.01 -13.38 -30.76
C LEU A 95 -7.62 -12.66 -29.55
N GLU A 96 -8.38 -13.36 -28.72
CA GLU A 96 -8.95 -12.80 -27.48
C GLU A 96 -7.86 -12.29 -26.53
N GLU A 97 -6.82 -13.09 -26.29
CA GLU A 97 -5.66 -12.69 -25.49
C GLU A 97 -4.94 -11.48 -26.11
N ALA A 98 -4.78 -11.47 -27.44
CA ALA A 98 -4.17 -10.34 -28.15
C ALA A 98 -4.99 -9.05 -28.03
N LEU A 99 -6.31 -9.13 -28.15
CA LEU A 99 -7.22 -7.99 -27.97
C LEU A 99 -7.21 -7.46 -26.54
N ALA A 100 -7.08 -8.35 -25.54
CA ALA A 100 -6.91 -7.95 -24.15
C ALA A 100 -5.63 -7.13 -23.95
N VAL A 101 -4.50 -7.56 -24.55
CA VAL A 101 -3.24 -6.79 -24.52
C VAL A 101 -3.41 -5.43 -25.20
N VAL A 102 -4.01 -5.36 -26.38
CA VAL A 102 -4.27 -4.09 -27.09
C VAL A 102 -5.12 -3.14 -26.25
N SER A 103 -6.20 -3.64 -25.65
CA SER A 103 -7.08 -2.85 -24.78
C SER A 103 -6.35 -2.33 -23.54
N GLN A 104 -5.49 -3.16 -22.96
CA GLN A 104 -4.64 -2.77 -21.84
C GLN A 104 -3.64 -1.68 -22.24
N THR A 105 -3.00 -1.80 -23.41
CA THR A 105 -2.10 -0.76 -23.93
C THR A 105 -2.84 0.55 -24.21
N ALA A 106 -4.06 0.49 -24.75
CA ALA A 106 -4.88 1.68 -24.94
C ALA A 106 -5.21 2.36 -23.59
N HIS A 107 -5.53 1.60 -22.55
CA HIS A 107 -5.71 2.17 -21.20
C HIS A 107 -4.43 2.82 -20.67
N ALA A 108 -3.28 2.16 -20.83
CA ALA A 108 -1.99 2.73 -20.43
C ALA A 108 -1.70 4.07 -21.12
N LEU A 109 -1.92 4.14 -22.45
CA LEU A 109 -1.77 5.38 -23.21
C LEU A 109 -2.74 6.46 -22.73
N ARG A 110 -3.97 6.13 -22.33
CA ARG A 110 -4.91 7.11 -21.77
C ARG A 110 -4.40 7.70 -20.46
N GLY A 111 -3.92 6.86 -19.55
CA GLY A 111 -3.31 7.30 -18.29
C GLY A 111 -2.11 8.21 -18.52
N LEU A 112 -1.25 7.83 -19.48
CA LEU A 112 -0.10 8.63 -19.91
C LEU A 112 -0.47 9.97 -20.52
N ALA A 113 -1.48 10.01 -21.39
CA ALA A 113 -1.97 11.25 -21.98
C ALA A 113 -2.52 12.19 -20.90
N HIS A 114 -3.24 11.65 -19.92
CA HIS A 114 -3.74 12.42 -18.78
C HIS A 114 -2.60 12.97 -17.92
N ALA A 115 -1.61 12.15 -17.59
CA ALA A 115 -0.43 12.58 -16.83
C ALA A 115 0.35 13.68 -17.56
N ALA A 116 0.58 13.52 -18.87
CA ALA A 116 1.24 14.53 -19.69
C ALA A 116 0.47 15.86 -19.74
N ALA A 117 -0.87 15.82 -19.78
CA ALA A 117 -1.69 17.04 -19.73
C ALA A 117 -1.57 17.73 -18.37
N LEU A 118 -1.60 16.98 -17.26
CA LEU A 118 -1.44 17.54 -15.92
C LEU A 118 -0.06 18.18 -15.69
N THR A 119 0.96 17.75 -16.42
CA THR A 119 2.33 18.30 -16.33
C THR A 119 2.62 19.42 -17.35
N GLY A 120 1.61 19.87 -18.10
CA GLY A 120 1.77 20.95 -19.10
C GLY A 120 2.46 20.51 -20.40
N LEU A 121 2.50 19.20 -20.67
CA LEU A 121 3.06 18.61 -21.89
C LEU A 121 1.93 18.36 -22.92
N ASP A 122 1.16 19.39 -23.25
CA ASP A 122 -0.08 19.27 -24.04
C ASP A 122 0.12 18.60 -25.41
N GLN A 123 1.25 18.90 -26.09
CA GLN A 123 1.56 18.28 -27.37
C GLN A 123 1.85 16.78 -27.25
N ILE A 124 2.45 16.35 -26.14
CA ILE A 124 2.71 14.93 -25.85
C ILE A 124 1.39 14.25 -25.49
N ALA A 125 0.60 14.86 -24.61
CA ALA A 125 -0.73 14.38 -24.25
C ALA A 125 -1.61 14.15 -25.48
N GLN A 126 -1.62 15.10 -26.43
CA GLN A 126 -2.37 14.98 -27.67
C GLN A 126 -1.89 13.79 -28.51
N ARG A 127 -0.57 13.63 -28.71
CA ARG A 127 -0.01 12.54 -29.52
C ARG A 127 -0.26 11.17 -28.90
N ILE A 128 -0.13 11.06 -27.58
CA ILE A 128 -0.45 9.83 -26.85
C ILE A 128 -1.95 9.54 -26.94
N GLY A 129 -2.81 10.57 -26.81
CA GLY A 129 -4.25 10.44 -27.01
C GLY A 129 -4.63 9.97 -28.43
N MET A 130 -3.90 10.41 -29.46
CA MET A 130 -4.09 9.92 -30.83
C MET A 130 -3.69 8.44 -30.96
N ALA A 131 -2.57 8.03 -30.36
CA ALA A 131 -2.16 6.63 -30.34
C ALA A 131 -3.18 5.75 -29.59
N GLU A 132 -3.70 6.23 -28.47
CA GLU A 132 -4.75 5.57 -27.70
C GLU A 132 -6.03 5.36 -28.52
N ALA A 133 -6.52 6.42 -29.15
CA ALA A 133 -7.70 6.38 -30.00
C ALA A 133 -7.51 5.41 -31.18
N ARG A 134 -6.29 5.39 -31.76
CA ARG A 134 -5.94 4.49 -32.86
C ARG A 134 -6.04 3.03 -32.44
N LEU A 135 -5.49 2.66 -31.28
CA LEU A 135 -5.61 1.28 -30.77
C LEU A 135 -7.06 0.89 -30.49
N ARG A 136 -7.86 1.79 -29.90
CA ARG A 136 -9.29 1.52 -29.64
C ARG A 136 -10.11 1.29 -30.90
N GLN A 137 -9.71 1.90 -32.01
CA GLN A 137 -10.33 1.70 -33.32
C GLN A 137 -9.79 0.46 -34.06
N GLY A 138 -8.97 -0.38 -33.41
CA GLY A 138 -8.35 -1.56 -34.02
C GLY A 138 -7.21 -1.21 -34.99
N GLY A 139 -6.66 0.00 -34.88
CA GLY A 139 -5.55 0.48 -35.69
C GLY A 139 -4.18 0.00 -35.22
N VAL A 140 -3.21 0.03 -36.12
CA VAL A 140 -1.81 -0.24 -35.81
C VAL A 140 -1.07 1.06 -35.49
N LEU A 141 -0.25 1.03 -34.44
CA LEU A 141 0.70 2.08 -34.12
C LEU A 141 1.97 1.90 -34.94
N HIS A 142 2.35 2.96 -35.63
CA HIS A 142 3.64 3.06 -36.29
C HIS A 142 4.59 3.85 -35.40
N PRO A 143 5.89 3.51 -35.37
CA PRO A 143 6.90 4.36 -34.73
C PRO A 143 6.77 5.78 -35.27
N PHE A 144 6.69 6.76 -34.38
CA PHE A 144 6.73 8.16 -34.80
C PHE A 144 8.08 8.41 -35.49
N PRO A 145 8.13 9.13 -36.63
CA PRO A 145 9.40 9.52 -37.21
C PRO A 145 10.21 10.27 -36.14
N ALA A 146 11.45 9.84 -35.93
CA ALA A 146 12.36 10.25 -34.84
C ALA A 146 12.67 11.76 -34.77
N GLN A 147 12.00 12.59 -35.57
CA GLN A 147 12.17 14.03 -35.61
C GLN A 147 11.20 14.80 -34.69
N ALA A 148 10.33 14.14 -33.93
CA ALA A 148 9.55 14.84 -32.93
C ALA A 148 9.14 13.91 -31.78
N VAL A 149 9.98 13.85 -30.73
CA VAL A 149 9.66 13.73 -29.29
C VAL A 149 10.94 13.23 -28.61
N ASN A 150 11.58 14.09 -27.83
CA ASN A 150 12.77 13.79 -27.00
C ASN A 150 12.38 13.19 -25.62
N VAL A 151 11.20 12.55 -25.52
CA VAL A 151 10.66 12.07 -24.24
C VAL A 151 10.25 10.61 -24.42
N GLY A 152 11.09 9.69 -23.96
CA GLY A 152 10.84 8.26 -23.88
C GLY A 152 10.04 7.87 -22.63
N ARG A 153 9.77 6.57 -22.50
CA ARG A 153 9.05 6.02 -21.34
C ARG A 153 9.80 6.23 -20.02
N SER A 154 11.13 6.14 -20.04
CA SER A 154 11.98 6.45 -18.88
C SER A 154 11.76 7.90 -18.42
N ASP A 155 11.67 8.83 -19.36
CA ASP A 155 11.42 10.25 -19.04
C ASP A 155 10.03 10.48 -18.42
N LEU A 156 9.05 9.63 -18.74
CA LEU A 156 7.71 9.64 -18.14
C LEU A 156 7.71 9.03 -16.73
N GLU A 157 8.50 7.99 -16.49
CA GLU A 157 8.71 7.42 -15.16
C GLU A 157 9.42 8.42 -14.23
N ASP A 158 10.44 9.12 -14.74
CA ASP A 158 11.14 10.19 -14.02
C ASP A 158 10.24 11.41 -13.74
N HIS A 159 9.40 11.79 -14.72
CA HIS A 159 8.39 12.85 -14.53
C HIS A 159 7.35 12.46 -13.49
N PHE A 160 6.87 11.21 -13.52
CA PHE A 160 5.92 10.71 -12.55
C PHE A 160 6.51 10.72 -11.14
N GLY A 161 7.76 10.29 -10.98
CA GLY A 161 8.50 10.41 -9.71
C GLY A 161 8.59 11.86 -9.22
N THR A 162 8.99 12.78 -10.11
CA THR A 162 9.09 14.21 -9.80
C THR A 162 7.73 14.82 -9.43
N TRP A 163 6.65 14.45 -10.13
CA TRP A 163 5.29 14.89 -9.82
C TRP A 163 4.83 14.35 -8.46
N MET A 164 5.08 13.07 -8.18
CA MET A 164 4.77 12.45 -6.88
C MET A 164 5.44 13.19 -5.73
N ASP A 165 6.75 13.46 -5.86
CA ASP A 165 7.52 14.19 -4.85
C ASP A 165 7.00 15.62 -4.67
N GLY A 166 6.70 16.31 -5.78
CA GLY A 166 6.14 17.66 -5.76
C GLY A 166 4.75 17.73 -5.13
N ALA A 167 3.88 16.76 -5.43
CA ALA A 167 2.54 16.66 -4.87
C ALA A 167 2.59 16.36 -3.36
N ALA A 168 3.40 15.38 -2.94
CA ALA A 168 3.61 15.06 -1.54
C ALA A 168 4.15 16.26 -0.75
N GLN A 169 5.10 17.02 -1.32
CA GLN A 169 5.65 18.21 -0.68
C GLN A 169 4.61 19.33 -0.53
N LYS A 170 3.74 19.54 -1.54
CA LYS A 170 2.65 20.52 -1.45
C LYS A 170 1.65 20.14 -0.35
N ILE A 171 1.24 18.87 -0.29
CA ILE A 171 0.33 18.38 0.76
C ILE A 171 0.98 18.56 2.15
N GLY A 172 2.28 18.29 2.28
CA GLY A 172 3.01 18.47 3.54
C GLY A 172 3.02 19.91 4.08
N ARG A 173 2.72 20.93 3.25
CA ARG A 173 2.65 22.35 3.67
C ARG A 173 1.25 22.78 4.14
N LEU A 174 0.22 21.99 3.90
CA LEU A 174 -1.17 22.29 4.29
C LEU A 174 -1.39 22.08 5.81
N PRO A 175 -2.51 22.53 6.40
CA PRO A 175 -2.86 22.21 7.78
C PRO A 175 -2.99 20.70 8.03
N GLU A 176 -2.59 20.20 9.21
CA GLU A 176 -2.58 18.75 9.52
C GLU A 176 -3.93 18.07 9.31
N SER A 177 -5.04 18.77 9.59
CA SER A 177 -6.41 18.29 9.41
C SER A 177 -6.77 17.95 7.96
N GLU A 178 -6.07 18.54 6.98
CA GLU A 178 -6.35 18.36 5.56
C GLU A 178 -5.38 17.37 4.88
N ARG A 179 -4.23 17.08 5.50
CA ARG A 179 -3.16 16.29 4.88
C ARG A 179 -3.53 14.84 4.63
N ASP A 180 -4.22 14.19 5.56
CA ASP A 180 -4.45 12.73 5.49
C ASP A 180 -5.39 12.36 4.34
N GLY A 181 -6.49 13.10 4.17
CA GLY A 181 -7.41 12.92 3.05
C GLY A 181 -6.73 13.12 1.70
N LEU A 182 -5.99 14.23 1.56
CA LEU A 182 -5.29 14.56 0.31
C LEU A 182 -4.15 13.58 -0.03
N ARG A 183 -3.43 13.05 0.98
CA ARG A 183 -2.43 11.99 0.77
C ARG A 183 -3.09 10.71 0.25
N LYS A 184 -4.22 10.30 0.82
CA LYS A 184 -4.97 9.12 0.35
C LYS A 184 -5.47 9.28 -1.08
N GLU A 185 -6.00 10.46 -1.42
CA GLU A 185 -6.41 10.78 -2.79
C GLU A 185 -5.22 10.73 -3.76
N LEU A 186 -4.10 11.38 -3.42
CA LEU A 186 -2.87 11.36 -4.22
C LEU A 186 -2.45 9.91 -4.54
N TYR A 187 -2.35 9.05 -3.52
CA TYR A 187 -1.89 7.68 -3.73
C TYR A 187 -2.91 6.81 -4.48
N THR A 188 -4.21 7.10 -4.36
CA THR A 188 -5.24 6.42 -5.14
C THR A 188 -5.09 6.72 -6.63
N HIS A 189 -4.90 7.99 -7.00
CA HIS A 189 -4.66 8.40 -8.37
C HIS A 189 -3.31 7.90 -8.90
N ALA A 190 -2.26 8.04 -8.08
CA ALA A 190 -0.92 7.57 -8.41
C ALA A 190 -0.87 6.06 -8.64
N ALA A 191 -1.64 5.25 -7.90
CA ALA A 191 -1.70 3.81 -8.13
C ALA A 191 -2.31 3.45 -9.48
N GLY A 192 -3.27 4.25 -9.97
CA GLY A 192 -3.80 4.14 -11.32
C GLY A 192 -2.73 4.40 -12.37
N ILE A 193 -2.05 5.54 -12.25
CA ILE A 193 -0.99 5.96 -13.17
C ILE A 193 0.19 4.96 -13.15
N ALA A 194 0.61 4.48 -11.97
CA ALA A 194 1.67 3.49 -11.83
C ALA A 194 1.31 2.16 -12.51
N ARG A 195 0.05 1.70 -12.40
CA ARG A 195 -0.45 0.51 -13.12
C ARG A 195 -0.41 0.71 -14.63
N ASP A 196 -0.84 1.88 -15.10
CA ASP A 196 -0.82 2.25 -16.51
C ASP A 196 0.62 2.37 -17.04
N LEU A 197 1.54 2.83 -16.20
CA LEU A 197 2.99 2.83 -16.41
C LEU A 197 3.63 1.46 -16.20
N GLY A 198 2.89 0.37 -15.95
CA GLY A 198 3.46 -0.98 -15.77
C GLY A 198 4.17 -1.25 -14.43
N ASP A 199 4.25 -0.29 -13.51
CA ASP A 199 4.73 -0.50 -12.14
C ASP A 199 3.61 -1.06 -11.25
N ARG A 200 3.22 -2.32 -11.52
CA ARG A 200 2.19 -3.01 -10.73
C ARG A 200 2.59 -3.12 -9.27
N ARG A 201 3.88 -3.34 -8.99
CA ARG A 201 4.39 -3.47 -7.63
C ARG A 201 4.30 -2.15 -6.87
N GLY A 202 4.62 -1.02 -7.49
CA GLY A 202 4.44 0.30 -6.91
C GLY A 202 2.97 0.59 -6.62
N ALA A 203 2.09 0.30 -7.57
CA ALA A 203 0.65 0.45 -7.40
C ALA A 203 0.08 -0.42 -6.27
N ASP A 204 0.52 -1.67 -6.16
CA ASP A 204 0.10 -2.57 -5.07
C ASP A 204 0.56 -2.02 -3.71
N LEU A 205 1.78 -1.52 -3.61
CA LEU A 205 2.28 -0.90 -2.38
C LEU A 205 1.52 0.35 -1.97
N MET A 206 0.96 1.10 -2.92
CA MET A 206 0.13 2.27 -2.62
C MET A 206 -1.24 1.87 -2.05
N ALA A 207 -1.70 0.65 -2.31
CA ALA A 207 -2.96 0.10 -1.79
C ALA A 207 -2.79 -0.66 -0.45
N LEU A 208 -1.56 -1.01 -0.09
CA LEU A 208 -1.26 -1.73 1.15
C LEU A 208 -0.96 -0.76 2.30
N PRO A 209 -1.36 -1.09 3.55
CA PRO A 209 -0.94 -0.33 4.71
C PRO A 209 0.59 -0.41 4.91
N PRO A 210 1.21 0.54 5.63
CA PRO A 210 2.61 0.42 6.03
C PRO A 210 2.87 -0.92 6.76
N ARG A 211 4.10 -1.42 6.69
CA ARG A 211 4.46 -2.76 7.15
C ARG A 211 5.20 -2.74 8.48
N THR A 212 5.93 -1.67 8.78
CA THR A 212 6.73 -1.55 9.98
C THR A 212 5.94 -0.83 11.06
N ARG A 213 6.01 -1.35 12.29
CA ARG A 213 5.32 -0.75 13.45
C ARG A 213 5.75 0.69 13.70
N LEU A 214 6.97 1.06 13.33
CA LEU A 214 7.50 2.42 13.50
C LEU A 214 6.68 3.47 12.74
N TYR A 215 6.16 3.11 11.56
CA TYR A 215 5.48 4.02 10.62
C TYR A 215 4.00 3.68 10.37
N ASP A 216 3.45 2.66 11.05
CA ASP A 216 2.11 2.07 10.86
C ASP A 216 0.94 3.02 11.16
N ALA A 217 1.13 4.05 11.98
CA ALA A 217 0.14 5.09 12.20
C ALA A 217 0.80 6.40 12.64
N ALA A 218 0.19 7.54 12.27
CA ALA A 218 0.49 8.81 12.90
C ALA A 218 0.34 8.64 14.42
N TRP A 219 1.45 8.73 15.15
CA TRP A 219 1.45 8.72 16.60
C TRP A 219 0.91 10.07 17.13
N GLY A 220 -0.26 10.49 16.63
CA GLY A 220 -0.88 11.76 16.95
C GLY A 220 -1.41 11.77 18.38
N ALA A 221 -1.12 12.84 19.12
CA ALA A 221 -1.62 13.35 20.43
C ALA A 221 -1.87 12.37 21.61
N SER A 222 -1.95 11.07 21.36
CA SER A 222 -2.29 9.98 22.28
C SER A 222 -1.08 9.13 22.64
N VAL A 223 0.07 9.45 22.07
CA VAL A 223 1.33 8.74 22.17
C VAL A 223 2.25 9.62 23.00
N GLY A 224 2.77 9.09 24.10
CA GLY A 224 3.55 9.86 25.04
C GLY A 224 4.71 10.57 24.34
N GLN A 225 4.89 11.86 24.62
CA GLN A 225 6.03 12.64 24.14
C GLN A 225 7.37 11.98 24.51
N ASP A 226 7.38 11.20 25.59
CA ASP A 226 8.49 10.36 26.02
C ASP A 226 8.82 9.24 25.01
N LEU A 227 7.81 8.53 24.47
CA LEU A 227 8.04 7.50 23.45
C LEU A 227 8.60 8.12 22.17
N VAL A 228 8.03 9.24 21.72
CA VAL A 228 8.54 9.97 20.55
C VAL A 228 9.99 10.38 20.76
N THR A 229 10.33 10.93 21.94
CA THR A 229 11.69 11.31 22.29
C THR A 229 12.65 10.12 22.27
N SER A 230 12.25 8.97 22.84
CA SER A 230 13.03 7.74 22.83
C SER A 230 13.27 7.20 21.42
N LEU A 231 12.23 7.15 20.57
CA LEU A 231 12.34 6.70 19.18
C LEU A 231 13.23 7.64 18.35
N VAL A 232 13.10 8.95 18.54
CA VAL A 232 13.93 9.96 17.86
C VAL A 232 15.40 9.80 18.26
N LYS A 233 15.68 9.59 19.54
CA LYS A 233 17.03 9.32 20.04
C LYS A 233 17.61 8.07 19.39
N LEU A 234 16.88 6.96 19.40
CA LEU A 234 17.29 5.68 18.80
C LEU A 234 17.63 5.81 17.31
N GLY A 235 16.80 6.52 16.54
CA GLY A 235 17.06 6.80 15.13
C GLY A 235 18.30 7.66 14.91
N SER A 236 18.49 8.70 15.74
CA SER A 236 19.63 9.61 15.65
C SER A 236 20.98 8.93 15.89
N GLU A 237 21.04 7.99 16.85
CA GLU A 237 22.22 7.19 17.14
C GLU A 237 22.60 6.27 15.96
N THR A 238 21.59 5.83 15.20
CA THR A 238 21.77 4.99 14.01
C THR A 238 22.17 5.79 12.77
N GLY A 239 21.92 7.10 12.76
CA GLY A 239 22.31 8.03 11.69
C GLY A 239 21.16 8.70 10.96
N ILE A 240 19.91 8.51 11.41
CA ILE A 240 18.73 9.16 10.83
C ILE A 240 18.56 10.55 11.45
N PRO A 241 18.36 11.62 10.67
CA PRO A 241 18.18 12.96 11.23
C PRO A 241 16.93 13.08 12.12
N SER A 242 17.09 13.59 13.35
CA SER A 242 16.00 13.69 14.35
C SER A 242 14.76 14.39 13.83
N ARG A 243 14.90 15.58 13.23
CA ARG A 243 13.79 16.37 12.66
C ARG A 243 12.98 15.59 11.61
N ARG A 244 13.67 14.76 10.82
CA ARG A 244 13.02 13.92 9.79
C ARG A 244 12.19 12.84 10.46
N LEU A 245 12.75 12.19 11.47
CA LEU A 245 12.06 11.14 12.22
C LEU A 245 10.87 11.70 13.01
N GLU A 246 11.01 12.86 13.66
CA GLU A 246 9.90 13.58 14.31
C GLU A 246 8.73 13.84 13.35
N THR A 247 9.03 14.37 12.17
CA THR A 247 8.00 14.67 11.14
C THR A 247 7.28 13.39 10.68
N ARG A 248 8.04 12.32 10.45
CA ARG A 248 7.50 11.02 10.01
C ARG A 248 6.67 10.34 11.10
N LEU A 249 7.12 10.39 12.36
CA LEU A 249 6.37 9.82 13.50
C LEU A 249 5.08 10.58 13.78
N ALA A 250 5.09 11.91 13.64
CA ALA A 250 3.89 12.73 13.80
C ALA A 250 2.82 12.43 12.74
N THR A 251 3.24 12.06 11.52
CA THR A 251 2.34 11.91 10.37
C THR A 251 2.02 10.47 9.99
N GLY A 252 2.88 9.50 10.34
CA GLY A 252 2.78 8.12 9.87
C GLY A 252 2.94 8.00 8.35
N ALA A 253 3.33 6.82 7.86
CA ALA A 253 3.29 6.57 6.43
C ALA A 253 1.83 6.38 5.98
N ALA A 254 1.45 6.94 4.83
CA ALA A 254 0.09 6.77 4.31
C ALA A 254 -0.16 5.35 3.81
N ASN A 255 0.89 4.68 3.31
CA ASN A 255 0.86 3.32 2.76
C ASN A 255 2.27 2.71 2.69
N ALA A 256 2.37 1.46 2.26
CA ALA A 256 3.63 0.75 2.11
C ALA A 256 4.56 1.36 1.04
N PHE A 257 4.02 2.10 0.05
CA PHE A 257 4.84 2.76 -0.97
C PHE A 257 5.66 3.90 -0.36
N GLU A 258 5.01 4.76 0.41
CA GLU A 258 5.66 5.87 1.09
C GLU A 258 6.64 5.40 2.16
N GLU A 259 6.25 4.38 2.94
CA GLU A 259 7.14 3.74 3.90
C GLU A 259 8.42 3.23 3.21
N ARG A 260 8.29 2.55 2.07
CA ARG A 260 9.45 2.07 1.30
C ARG A 260 10.37 3.21 0.88
N ALA A 261 9.83 4.36 0.49
CA ALA A 261 10.63 5.54 0.17
C ALA A 261 11.39 6.04 1.41
N TRP A 262 10.74 6.09 2.57
CA TRP A 262 11.39 6.46 3.84
C TRP A 262 12.51 5.51 4.23
N LEU A 263 12.29 4.19 4.09
CA LEU A 263 13.32 3.18 4.36
C LEU A 263 14.54 3.34 3.43
N LYS A 264 14.35 3.73 2.17
CA LYS A 264 15.46 4.03 1.26
C LYS A 264 16.26 5.24 1.73
N ASP A 265 15.59 6.33 2.12
CA ASP A 265 16.25 7.52 2.67
C ASP A 265 17.03 7.20 3.95
N ASP A 266 16.48 6.31 4.79
CA ASP A 266 17.10 5.88 6.03
C ASP A 266 18.37 5.06 5.75
N LEU A 267 18.33 4.14 4.77
CA LEU A 267 19.53 3.43 4.31
C LEU A 267 20.62 4.38 3.81
N VAL A 268 20.26 5.42 3.06
CA VAL A 268 21.20 6.45 2.59
C VAL A 268 21.78 7.25 3.76
N SER A 269 20.97 7.55 4.78
CA SER A 269 21.41 8.32 5.95
C SER A 269 22.37 7.49 6.83
N ILE A 270 22.03 6.22 7.04
CA ILE A 270 22.84 5.24 7.77
C ILE A 270 24.16 5.00 7.04
N SER A 271 24.12 4.82 5.71
CA SER A 271 25.32 4.59 4.91
C SER A 271 26.24 5.81 4.94
N GLY A 272 25.70 7.02 4.85
CA GLY A 272 26.47 8.27 5.00
C GLY A 272 27.14 8.37 6.38
N ARG A 273 26.39 8.11 7.46
CA ARG A 273 26.91 8.15 8.85
C ARG A 273 28.04 7.13 9.06
N LYS A 274 27.88 5.91 8.52
CA LYS A 274 28.81 4.80 8.69
C LYS A 274 29.87 4.72 7.58
N ARG A 275 29.87 5.65 6.63
CA ARG A 275 30.74 5.68 5.44
C ARG A 275 30.71 4.37 4.65
N LEU A 276 29.51 3.83 4.42
CA LEU A 276 29.27 2.61 3.67
C LEU A 276 28.90 2.94 2.21
N ASP A 277 29.50 2.22 1.26
CA ASP A 277 29.19 2.29 -0.17
C ASP A 277 28.10 1.26 -0.50
N LEU A 278 26.88 1.73 -0.75
CA LEU A 278 25.72 0.89 -1.05
C LEU A 278 25.85 0.12 -2.37
N ARG A 279 26.82 0.45 -3.23
CA ARG A 279 27.11 -0.29 -4.47
C ARG A 279 27.88 -1.59 -4.20
N LYS A 280 28.40 -1.78 -2.98
CA LYS A 280 29.09 -2.99 -2.56
C LYS A 280 28.17 -3.83 -1.69
N ASP A 281 27.82 -5.04 -2.13
CA ASP A 281 26.86 -5.92 -1.45
C ASP A 281 27.14 -6.11 0.04
N SER A 282 28.39 -6.34 0.42
CA SER A 282 28.78 -6.52 1.82
C SER A 282 28.58 -5.28 2.69
N GLN A 283 28.64 -4.08 2.11
CA GLN A 283 28.40 -2.83 2.81
C GLN A 283 26.92 -2.45 2.78
N ALA A 284 26.21 -2.73 1.69
CA ALA A 284 24.76 -2.62 1.61
C ALA A 284 24.06 -3.51 2.65
N GLN A 285 24.52 -4.76 2.82
CA GLN A 285 24.03 -5.67 3.86
C GLN A 285 24.28 -5.13 5.27
N LYS A 286 25.42 -4.48 5.53
CA LYS A 286 25.69 -3.84 6.83
C LYS A 286 24.74 -2.67 7.11
N ALA A 287 24.44 -1.85 6.10
CA ALA A 287 23.48 -0.76 6.23
C ALA A 287 22.06 -1.30 6.47
N ALA A 288 21.65 -2.31 5.71
CA ALA A 288 20.37 -2.99 5.88
C ALA A 288 20.24 -3.62 7.28
N LYS A 289 21.30 -4.27 7.78
CA LYS A 289 21.28 -4.85 9.13
C LYS A 289 21.17 -3.80 10.23
N ALA A 290 21.84 -2.66 10.06
CA ALA A 290 21.71 -1.55 11.01
C ALA A 290 20.28 -0.98 11.04
N LEU A 291 19.64 -0.86 9.87
CA LEU A 291 18.24 -0.44 9.78
C LEU A 291 17.29 -1.47 10.43
N GLU A 292 17.50 -2.76 10.16
CA GLU A 292 16.72 -3.84 10.77
C GLU A 292 16.81 -3.82 12.31
N VAL A 293 18.01 -3.67 12.86
CA VAL A 293 18.24 -3.55 14.32
C VAL A 293 17.52 -2.34 14.91
N LEU A 294 17.53 -1.21 14.20
CA LEU A 294 16.76 -0.02 14.61
C LEU A 294 15.27 -0.30 14.66
N HIS A 295 14.69 -0.92 13.62
CA HIS A 295 13.26 -1.22 13.59
C HIS A 295 12.83 -2.22 14.66
N GLU A 296 13.68 -3.20 14.95
CA GLU A 296 13.46 -4.17 16.03
C GLU A 296 13.47 -3.47 17.41
N ALA A 297 14.49 -2.64 17.67
CA ALA A 297 14.59 -1.88 18.92
C ALA A 297 13.43 -0.88 19.08
N ALA A 298 13.01 -0.24 18.00
CA ALA A 298 11.84 0.64 17.99
C ALA A 298 10.55 -0.14 18.30
N GLY A 299 10.38 -1.33 17.72
CA GLY A 299 9.26 -2.21 18.01
C GLY A 299 9.18 -2.59 19.49
N GLN A 300 10.32 -2.90 20.11
CA GLN A 300 10.39 -3.21 21.55
C GLN A 300 10.06 -2.00 22.42
N GLU A 301 10.50 -0.79 22.04
CA GLU A 301 10.16 0.45 22.73
C GLU A 301 8.65 0.74 22.70
N ILE A 302 8.06 0.56 21.51
CA ILE A 302 6.61 0.69 21.29
C ILE A 302 5.84 -0.32 22.16
N ASP A 303 6.24 -1.59 22.15
CA ASP A 303 5.56 -2.64 22.91
C ASP A 303 5.67 -2.39 24.42
N ARG A 304 6.82 -1.91 24.91
CA ARG A 304 7.02 -1.54 26.31
C ARG A 304 6.13 -0.36 26.70
N HIS A 305 6.14 0.72 25.93
CA HIS A 305 5.31 1.89 26.22
C HIS A 305 3.81 1.55 26.17
N ARG A 306 3.39 0.70 25.23
CA ARG A 306 2.02 0.19 25.18
C ARG A 306 1.67 -0.64 26.41
N SER A 307 2.61 -1.47 26.87
CA SER A 307 2.45 -2.24 28.11
C SER A 307 2.37 -1.33 29.33
N ASP A 308 3.19 -0.28 29.40
CA ASP A 308 3.18 0.71 30.48
C ASP A 308 1.86 1.50 30.51
N ILE A 309 1.34 1.93 29.35
CA ILE A 309 0.00 2.53 29.24
C ILE A 309 -1.09 1.53 29.67
N GLN A 310 -0.98 0.27 29.24
CA GLN A 310 -1.93 -0.78 29.63
C GLN A 310 -1.88 -1.05 31.13
N VAL A 311 -0.70 -1.02 31.77
CA VAL A 311 -0.50 -1.21 33.21
C VAL A 311 -0.95 0.03 34.00
N ALA A 312 -0.79 1.23 33.45
CA ALA A 312 -1.26 2.48 34.03
C ALA A 312 -2.80 2.65 33.98
N GLU A 313 -3.49 1.90 33.12
CA GLU A 313 -4.95 1.88 33.06
C GLU A 313 -5.53 1.03 34.20
N GLU A 314 -6.37 1.64 35.06
CA GLU A 314 -7.01 0.97 36.18
C GLU A 314 -7.78 -0.28 35.72
N PRO A 315 -7.60 -1.45 36.36
CA PRO A 315 -8.17 -2.73 35.90
C PRO A 315 -9.67 -2.69 35.58
N LEU A 316 -10.43 -1.90 36.32
CA LEU A 316 -11.86 -1.67 36.11
C LEU A 316 -12.15 -0.99 34.76
N LEU A 317 -11.47 0.10 34.44
CA LEU A 317 -11.69 0.85 33.19
C LEU A 317 -11.32 0.00 31.97
N ARG A 318 -10.26 -0.82 32.09
CA ARG A 318 -9.88 -1.78 31.05
C ARG A 318 -11.00 -2.77 30.75
N THR A 319 -11.59 -3.36 31.80
CA THR A 319 -12.72 -4.28 31.67
C THR A 319 -13.94 -3.59 31.04
N LEU A 320 -14.29 -2.38 31.48
CA LEU A 320 -15.41 -1.60 30.93
C LEU A 320 -15.20 -1.26 29.45
N ARG A 321 -14.00 -0.84 29.04
CA ARG A 321 -13.66 -0.60 27.62
C ARG A 321 -13.67 -1.89 26.79
N SER A 322 -13.32 -3.02 27.39
CA SER A 322 -13.47 -4.33 26.73
C SER A 322 -14.94 -4.64 26.45
N MET A 323 -15.82 -4.39 27.42
CA MET A 323 -17.27 -4.56 27.25
C MET A 323 -17.84 -3.68 26.12
N VAL A 324 -17.40 -2.42 26.00
CA VAL A 324 -17.79 -1.52 24.90
C VAL A 324 -17.43 -2.11 23.53
N ARG A 325 -16.29 -2.78 23.41
CA ARG A 325 -15.84 -3.37 22.14
C ARG A 325 -16.51 -4.70 21.83
N VAL A 326 -16.66 -5.56 22.84
CA VAL A 326 -17.13 -6.94 22.66
C VAL A 326 -18.64 -7.01 22.50
N PHE A 327 -19.39 -6.30 23.35
CA PHE A 327 -20.84 -6.46 23.43
C PHE A 327 -21.59 -6.12 22.13
N PRO A 328 -21.28 -5.04 21.38
CA PRO A 328 -21.97 -4.75 20.11
C PRO A 328 -21.76 -5.83 19.04
N VAL A 329 -20.68 -6.62 19.13
CA VAL A 329 -20.34 -7.66 18.17
C VAL A 329 -20.95 -9.01 18.56
N THR A 330 -20.85 -9.38 19.84
CA THR A 330 -21.24 -10.72 20.31
C THR A 330 -22.65 -10.77 20.90
N GLY A 331 -23.20 -9.63 21.32
CA GLY A 331 -24.45 -9.54 22.08
C GLY A 331 -24.37 -10.15 23.49
N GLN A 332 -23.21 -10.70 23.89
CA GLN A 332 -23.04 -11.41 25.15
C GLN A 332 -21.66 -11.16 25.75
N VAL A 333 -21.63 -10.97 27.07
CA VAL A 333 -20.41 -10.90 27.88
C VAL A 333 -20.55 -11.82 29.08
N THR A 334 -19.51 -12.61 29.36
CA THR A 334 -19.40 -13.48 30.54
C THR A 334 -18.00 -13.35 31.15
N PHE A 335 -17.89 -13.51 32.47
CA PHE A 335 -16.61 -13.64 33.16
C PHE A 335 -16.13 -15.10 33.10
N GLY A 336 -14.82 -15.32 33.28
CA GLY A 336 -14.28 -16.69 33.33
C GLY A 336 -14.71 -17.43 34.60
N THR A 337 -14.86 -16.70 35.71
CA THR A 337 -15.30 -17.25 37.00
C THR A 337 -16.19 -16.26 37.78
N ASP A 338 -16.95 -16.76 38.74
CA ASP A 338 -17.80 -15.93 39.62
C ASP A 338 -16.97 -15.05 40.58
N ASP A 339 -15.77 -15.49 40.95
CA ASP A 339 -14.81 -14.69 41.73
C ASP A 339 -14.35 -13.44 40.94
N GLN A 340 -14.12 -13.58 39.64
CA GLN A 340 -13.77 -12.45 38.77
C GLN A 340 -14.94 -11.46 38.65
N ALA A 341 -16.16 -11.99 38.53
CA ALA A 341 -17.37 -11.18 38.51
C ALA A 341 -17.57 -10.41 39.84
N SER A 342 -17.31 -11.06 40.97
CA SER A 342 -17.38 -10.46 42.30
C SER A 342 -16.35 -9.34 42.51
N ARG A 343 -15.10 -9.56 42.10
CA ARG A 343 -14.05 -8.54 42.15
C ARG A 343 -14.39 -7.34 41.27
N PHE A 344 -14.84 -7.59 40.04
CA PHE A 344 -15.29 -6.53 39.14
C PHE A 344 -16.44 -5.72 39.76
N ALA A 345 -17.43 -6.37 40.38
CA ALA A 345 -18.54 -5.68 41.04
C ALA A 345 -18.07 -4.85 42.24
N ALA A 346 -17.11 -5.34 43.02
CA ALA A 346 -16.52 -4.59 44.13
C ALA A 346 -15.76 -3.34 43.62
N ASP A 347 -14.96 -3.48 42.56
CA ASP A 347 -14.25 -2.36 41.95
C ASP A 347 -15.23 -1.32 41.38
N LEU A 348 -16.29 -1.78 40.72
CA LEU A 348 -17.34 -0.93 40.15
C LEU A 348 -18.03 -0.10 41.25
N ARG A 349 -18.40 -0.72 42.39
CA ARG A 349 -18.98 -0.02 43.55
C ARG A 349 -17.99 0.97 44.16
N LYS A 350 -16.72 0.58 44.30
CA LYS A 350 -15.68 1.45 44.86
C LYS A 350 -15.49 2.74 44.04
N ARG A 351 -15.59 2.67 42.71
CA ARG A 351 -15.39 3.83 41.83
C ARG A 351 -16.64 4.67 41.61
N TYR A 352 -17.79 4.03 41.41
CA TYR A 352 -19.02 4.70 40.98
C TYR A 352 -20.14 4.73 42.04
N GLY A 353 -19.90 4.17 43.22
CA GLY A 353 -20.84 4.11 44.34
C GLY A 353 -21.63 2.80 44.41
N ASP A 354 -22.18 2.51 45.59
CA ASP A 354 -22.81 1.21 45.91
C ASP A 354 -24.04 0.88 45.04
N GLY A 355 -24.73 1.90 44.49
CA GLY A 355 -25.94 1.76 43.66
C GLY A 355 -25.69 1.54 42.17
N ILE A 356 -24.43 1.56 41.71
CA ILE A 356 -24.09 1.53 40.28
C ILE A 356 -24.64 0.29 39.57
N ALA A 357 -24.65 -0.88 40.23
CA ALA A 357 -25.14 -2.11 39.63
C ALA A 357 -26.64 -2.02 39.29
N GLN A 358 -27.44 -1.47 40.20
CA GLN A 358 -28.87 -1.26 40.02
C GLN A 358 -29.14 -0.16 38.98
N ASP A 359 -28.32 0.87 38.94
CA ASP A 359 -28.41 1.94 37.94
C ASP A 359 -28.16 1.42 36.52
N LEU A 360 -27.09 0.64 36.31
CA LEU A 360 -26.79 0.04 35.00
C LEU A 360 -27.88 -0.93 34.54
N VAL A 361 -28.43 -1.72 35.46
CA VAL A 361 -29.57 -2.61 35.19
C VAL A 361 -30.80 -1.80 34.79
N ALA A 362 -31.06 -0.67 35.44
CA ALA A 362 -32.14 0.25 35.10
C ALA A 362 -31.86 1.10 33.84
N GLY A 363 -30.65 1.03 33.26
CA GLY A 363 -30.23 1.85 32.13
C GLY A 363 -29.82 3.28 32.49
N ARG A 364 -29.73 3.62 33.79
CA ARG A 364 -29.15 4.89 34.25
C ARG A 364 -27.63 4.79 34.19
N THR A 365 -27.00 5.62 33.36
CA THR A 365 -25.56 5.53 33.11
C THR A 365 -24.78 6.79 33.45
N ASP A 366 -25.43 7.78 34.08
CA ASP A 366 -24.84 9.10 34.34
C ASP A 366 -23.57 9.03 35.20
N ALA A 367 -23.50 8.08 36.14
CA ALA A 367 -22.32 7.81 36.96
C ALA A 367 -21.06 7.47 36.13
N LEU A 368 -21.22 6.94 34.92
CA LEU A 368 -20.11 6.60 34.02
C LEU A 368 -19.64 7.79 33.17
N MET A 369 -20.36 8.91 33.15
CA MET A 369 -20.14 10.01 32.20
C MET A 369 -18.72 10.59 32.26
N ARG A 370 -18.11 10.62 33.44
CA ARG A 370 -16.74 11.11 33.64
C ARG A 370 -15.69 10.28 32.88
N ASP A 371 -15.86 8.96 32.87
CA ASP A 371 -14.89 8.04 32.24
C ASP A 371 -15.30 7.63 30.81
N PHE A 372 -16.60 7.75 30.49
CA PHE A 372 -17.22 7.38 29.22
C PHE A 372 -18.17 8.50 28.76
N PRO A 373 -17.66 9.54 28.09
CA PRO A 373 -18.45 10.71 27.70
C PRO A 373 -19.49 10.41 26.61
N LYS A 374 -19.26 9.39 25.77
CA LYS A 374 -20.20 8.97 24.71
C LYS A 374 -21.33 8.12 25.28
N GLU A 375 -22.57 8.50 24.99
CA GLU A 375 -23.77 7.77 25.44
C GLU A 375 -23.85 6.33 24.89
N GLN A 376 -23.38 6.13 23.66
CA GLN A 376 -23.33 4.81 23.03
C GLN A 376 -22.44 3.83 23.83
N ASP A 377 -21.26 4.29 24.28
CA ASP A 377 -20.32 3.48 25.06
C ASP A 377 -20.94 3.12 26.42
N ARG A 378 -21.56 4.09 27.09
CA ARG A 378 -22.26 3.88 28.36
C ARG A 378 -23.42 2.89 28.24
N SER A 379 -24.19 2.98 27.16
CA SER A 379 -25.30 2.07 26.89
C SER A 379 -24.80 0.64 26.63
N ALA A 380 -23.69 0.49 25.88
CA ALA A 380 -23.05 -0.80 25.65
C ALA A 380 -22.54 -1.43 26.96
N ILE A 381 -21.95 -0.63 27.86
CA ILE A 381 -21.53 -1.09 29.19
C ILE A 381 -22.72 -1.60 30.01
N ALA A 382 -23.80 -0.82 30.08
CA ALA A 382 -24.99 -1.22 30.83
C ALA A 382 -25.58 -2.55 30.31
N ALA A 383 -25.65 -2.70 28.99
CA ALA A 383 -26.15 -3.92 28.36
C ALA A 383 -25.21 -5.12 28.57
N ALA A 384 -23.90 -4.91 28.52
CA ALA A 384 -22.90 -5.93 28.83
C ALA A 384 -22.96 -6.41 30.29
N VAL A 385 -23.13 -5.51 31.25
CA VAL A 385 -23.27 -5.85 32.67
C VAL A 385 -24.54 -6.67 32.91
N VAL A 386 -25.65 -6.28 32.27
CA VAL A 386 -26.91 -7.06 32.32
C VAL A 386 -26.73 -8.45 31.70
N SER A 387 -26.01 -8.55 30.58
CA SER A 387 -25.68 -9.84 29.98
C SER A 387 -24.86 -10.72 30.93
N ALA A 388 -23.81 -10.16 31.55
CA ALA A 388 -22.94 -10.92 32.45
C ALA A 388 -23.67 -11.36 33.72
N ALA A 389 -24.62 -10.55 34.22
CA ALA A 389 -25.44 -10.87 35.39
C ALA A 389 -26.33 -12.11 35.19
N LYS A 390 -26.63 -12.50 33.94
CA LYS A 390 -27.38 -13.74 33.65
C LYS A 390 -26.58 -15.00 33.96
N SER A 391 -25.25 -14.92 33.97
CA SER A 391 -24.35 -16.07 34.12
C SER A 391 -23.49 -16.02 35.39
N HIS A 392 -23.43 -14.89 36.10
CA HIS A 392 -22.58 -14.70 37.28
C HIS A 392 -23.34 -14.00 38.41
N VAL A 393 -23.60 -14.75 39.48
CA VAL A 393 -24.27 -14.26 40.69
C VAL A 393 -23.37 -13.28 41.45
N GLY A 394 -22.05 -13.43 41.32
CA GLY A 394 -21.03 -12.56 41.92
C GLY A 394 -21.16 -11.07 41.57
N LEU A 395 -21.91 -10.72 40.51
CA LEU A 395 -22.20 -9.31 40.20
C LEU A 395 -23.10 -8.63 41.23
N GLY A 396 -23.77 -9.40 42.10
CA GLY A 396 -24.69 -8.88 43.11
C GLY A 396 -25.97 -8.28 42.52
N ILE A 397 -26.33 -8.72 41.31
CA ILE A 397 -27.57 -8.37 40.61
C ILE A 397 -28.43 -9.64 40.60
N SER A 398 -29.65 -9.59 41.16
CA SER A 398 -30.52 -10.77 41.12
C SER A 398 -31.15 -10.95 39.74
N LEU A 399 -31.43 -12.20 39.35
CA LEU A 399 -32.19 -12.51 38.13
C LEU A 399 -33.54 -11.77 38.10
N ARG A 400 -34.19 -11.60 39.26
CA ARG A 400 -35.44 -10.82 39.40
C ARG A 400 -35.25 -9.32 39.10
N ASP A 401 -34.08 -8.76 39.38
CA ASP A 401 -33.77 -7.35 39.07
C ASP A 401 -33.52 -7.14 37.58
N VAL A 402 -32.90 -8.13 36.91
CA VAL A 402 -32.71 -8.15 35.45
C VAL A 402 -34.05 -8.28 34.71
N GLU A 403 -34.95 -9.14 35.20
CA GLU A 403 -36.28 -9.34 34.60
C GLU A 403 -37.19 -8.11 34.80
N ARG A 404 -37.16 -7.49 35.99
CA ARG A 404 -37.93 -6.26 36.27
C ARG A 404 -37.47 -5.08 35.41
N SER A 405 -36.18 -4.98 35.09
CA SER A 405 -35.65 -3.90 34.26
C SER A 405 -35.93 -4.11 32.77
N ALA A 406 -35.86 -5.35 32.28
CA ALA A 406 -36.32 -5.70 30.93
C ALA A 406 -37.79 -5.27 30.72
N GLY A 407 -38.67 -5.60 31.67
CA GLY A 407 -40.08 -5.20 31.63
C GLY A 407 -40.36 -3.70 31.86
N ARG A 408 -39.38 -2.90 32.31
CA ARG A 408 -39.46 -1.42 32.32
C ARG A 408 -38.97 -0.81 31.01
N ARG A 409 -37.92 -1.37 30.40
CA ARG A 409 -37.43 -0.92 29.08
C ARG A 409 -38.48 -1.15 27.99
N GLU A 410 -39.16 -2.30 27.98
CA GLU A 410 -40.25 -2.57 27.04
C GLU A 410 -41.43 -1.61 27.22
N ARG A 411 -41.74 -1.20 28.46
CA ARG A 411 -42.76 -0.19 28.74
C ARG A 411 -42.35 1.21 28.28
N HIS A 412 -41.09 1.59 28.50
CA HIS A 412 -40.58 2.91 28.10
C HIS A 412 -40.41 3.04 26.57
N VAL A 413 -40.11 1.96 25.87
CA VAL A 413 -40.14 1.92 24.39
C VAL A 413 -41.58 2.05 23.87
N ARG A 414 -42.55 1.35 24.49
CA ARG A 414 -43.97 1.48 24.14
C ARG A 414 -44.56 2.86 24.46
N GLU A 415 -44.18 3.50 25.57
CA GLU A 415 -44.57 4.89 25.87
C GLU A 415 -43.96 5.87 24.87
N LYS A 416 -42.68 5.69 24.49
CA LYS A 416 -42.08 6.51 23.44
C LYS A 416 -42.72 6.29 22.07
N GLU A 417 -43.16 5.09 21.72
CA GLU A 417 -43.90 4.82 20.47
C GLU A 417 -45.31 5.43 20.49
N GLN A 418 -45.95 5.53 21.66
CA GLN A 418 -47.27 6.19 21.82
C GLN A 418 -47.20 7.73 21.80
N ASP A 419 -46.08 8.34 22.18
CA ASP A 419 -45.88 9.80 22.08
C ASP A 419 -45.66 10.30 20.63
N TRP A 420 -45.61 9.39 19.63
CA TRP A 420 -45.51 9.70 18.20
C TRP A 420 -46.78 9.40 17.39
N GLU A 421 -47.88 8.97 18.03
CA GLU A 421 -49.24 8.97 17.45
C GLU A 421 -50.05 10.16 17.97
#